data_AF-A0A8R2A5N4-F1
#
_entry.id   AF-A0A8R2A5N4-F1
#
_cell.length_a   1.000
_cell.length_b   1.000
_cell.length_c   1.000
_cell.angle_alpha   90.00
_cell.angle_beta   90.00
_cell.angle_gamma   90.00
#
_symmetry.space_group_name_H-M   'P 1'
#
loop_
_entity.id
_entity.type
_entity.pdbx_description
1 polymer ?
#
loop_
_entity_poly.entity_id
_entity_poly.type
_entity_poly.pdbx_seq_one_letter_code
_entity_poly.pdbx_strand_id
1 'polypeptide(L)'
;MKFRGKIIDPHCMKQFYSIVIILSKLCRNVVLRLSSTKLYLIASNESNSNQISVWSVLDQQSFFKDYDMIGETESNEILFSLPIDMLASSLSSAKQTNLKTLKMKLTDKLSPCLTIELDLESQVSSKQLCTHDIPVSVILPKDWSAYKEPTIPAHNISVVMPSIRVVRHIVDKMKRIGPRLIVSLDSSGKMVLGVSNLSATVDTHFIGLEIVSVHNLTDKENKYSTVVDIKKFSQFLNCETLNLSKILCHVVEGMLLHCSIEEDEYVLHYFLSGIDD
;
A
#
# COMPACT_ATOMS: atom_id res chain seq x y z
N MET A 1 16.00 19.38 10.56
CA MET A 1 15.36 18.96 9.29
C MET A 1 14.18 19.87 8.93
N LYS A 2 13.86 20.03 7.65
CA LYS A 2 12.69 20.79 7.14
C LYS A 2 12.07 20.06 5.96
N PHE A 3 10.75 20.08 5.85
CA PHE A 3 10.04 19.53 4.69
C PHE A 3 8.82 20.39 4.34
N ARG A 4 8.63 20.65 3.06
CA ARG A 4 7.44 21.27 2.48
C ARG A 4 7.15 20.67 1.11
N GLY A 5 5.98 20.05 0.96
CA GLY A 5 5.47 19.55 -0.31
C GLY A 5 4.15 20.25 -0.68
N LYS A 6 3.90 20.47 -1.97
CA LYS A 6 2.62 20.95 -2.50
C LYS A 6 2.16 20.15 -3.71
N ILE A 7 0.96 19.59 -3.61
CA ILE A 7 0.23 18.93 -4.70
C ILE A 7 -0.86 19.88 -5.19
N ILE A 8 -0.99 20.01 -6.52
CA ILE A 8 -2.02 20.85 -7.16
C ILE A 8 -2.91 20.01 -8.07
N ASP A 9 -2.36 18.98 -8.72
CA ASP A 9 -3.14 18.14 -9.61
C ASP A 9 -4.21 17.34 -8.83
N PRO A 10 -5.50 17.50 -9.15
CA PRO A 10 -6.58 16.74 -8.53
C PRO A 10 -6.44 15.23 -8.69
N HIS A 11 -5.82 14.75 -9.77
CA HIS A 11 -5.58 13.32 -9.95
C HIS A 11 -4.57 12.79 -8.92
N CYS A 12 -3.38 13.41 -8.85
CA CYS A 12 -2.39 13.11 -7.82
C CYS A 12 -2.92 13.24 -6.39
N MET A 13 -3.75 14.26 -6.09
CA MET A 13 -4.37 14.40 -4.76
C MET A 13 -5.29 13.22 -4.42
N LYS A 14 -6.09 12.76 -5.38
CA LYS A 14 -6.95 11.58 -5.21
C LYS A 14 -6.13 10.31 -5.06
N GLN A 15 -5.08 10.11 -5.85
CA GLN A 15 -4.18 8.96 -5.74
C GLN A 15 -3.46 8.93 -4.37
N PHE A 16 -2.95 10.08 -3.91
CA PHE A 16 -2.30 10.16 -2.59
C PHE A 16 -3.28 9.81 -1.46
N TYR A 17 -4.48 10.40 -1.49
CA TYR A 17 -5.54 10.07 -0.55
C TYR A 17 -5.89 8.57 -0.56
N SER A 18 -5.95 7.99 -1.75
CA SER A 18 -6.24 6.59 -1.99
C SER A 18 -5.24 5.66 -1.32
N ILE A 19 -3.95 5.93 -1.49
CA ILE A 19 -2.86 5.18 -0.85
C ILE A 19 -2.97 5.28 0.67
N VAL A 20 -3.22 6.48 1.21
CA VAL A 20 -3.38 6.69 2.66
C VAL A 20 -4.57 5.87 3.22
N ILE A 21 -5.69 5.80 2.49
CA ILE A 21 -6.87 5.03 2.91
C ILE A 21 -6.64 3.51 2.83
N ILE A 22 -5.86 3.04 1.86
CA ILE A 22 -5.40 1.64 1.83
C ILE A 22 -4.62 1.35 3.11
N LEU A 23 -3.61 2.17 3.39
CA LEU A 23 -2.72 2.00 4.53
C LEU A 23 -3.48 2.07 5.87
N SER A 24 -4.51 2.92 5.99
CA SER A 24 -5.32 3.03 7.21
C SER A 24 -6.15 1.78 7.52
N LYS A 25 -6.40 0.93 6.53
CA LYS A 25 -7.06 -0.38 6.73
C LYS A 25 -6.08 -1.49 7.10
N LEU A 26 -4.79 -1.27 6.86
CA LEU A 26 -3.73 -2.27 6.97
C LEU A 26 -2.88 -2.11 8.24
N CYS A 27 -2.72 -0.88 8.74
CA CYS A 27 -1.85 -0.57 9.87
C CYS A 27 -2.40 0.58 10.72
N ARG A 28 -1.94 0.72 11.96
CA ARG A 28 -2.26 1.88 12.82
C ARG A 28 -1.27 3.04 12.67
N ASN A 29 -0.01 2.70 12.39
CA ASN A 29 1.07 3.67 12.18
C ASN A 29 1.76 3.37 10.86
N VAL A 30 2.13 4.43 10.16
CA VAL A 30 2.91 4.37 8.91
C VAL A 30 4.20 5.14 9.10
N VAL A 31 5.27 4.67 8.48
CA VAL A 31 6.53 5.40 8.38
C VAL A 31 6.59 6.09 7.03
N LEU A 32 6.80 7.41 7.05
CA LEU A 32 7.10 8.19 5.86
C LEU A 32 8.61 8.37 5.77
N ARG A 33 9.19 7.97 4.64
CA ARG A 33 10.57 8.29 4.28
C ARG A 33 10.54 9.28 3.13
N LEU A 34 11.09 10.45 3.37
CA LEU A 34 11.20 11.53 2.40
C LEU A 34 12.64 11.56 1.86
N SER A 35 12.76 11.53 0.53
CA SER A 35 14.02 11.67 -0.20
C SER A 35 13.87 12.79 -1.23
N SER A 36 14.97 13.24 -1.83
CA SER A 36 14.96 14.31 -2.83
C SER A 36 14.20 13.96 -4.11
N THR A 37 14.06 12.67 -4.42
CA THR A 37 13.43 12.17 -5.66
C THR A 37 12.16 11.38 -5.43
N LYS A 38 11.96 10.82 -4.23
CA LYS A 38 10.90 9.86 -3.95
C LYS A 38 10.33 10.06 -2.56
N LEU A 39 9.05 9.77 -2.41
CA LEU A 39 8.37 9.65 -1.13
C LEU A 39 7.97 8.19 -0.92
N TYR A 40 8.29 7.63 0.24
CA TYR A 40 7.93 6.27 0.59
C TYR A 40 6.93 6.26 1.75
N LEU A 41 5.89 5.43 1.64
CA LEU A 41 5.02 5.07 2.76
C LEU A 41 5.22 3.59 3.08
N ILE A 42 5.63 3.32 4.31
CA ILE A 42 6.08 1.99 4.74
C ILE A 42 5.20 1.56 5.92
N ALA A 43 4.50 0.45 5.75
CA ALA A 43 3.78 -0.20 6.85
C ALA A 43 4.54 -1.47 7.25
N SER A 44 4.83 -1.59 8.54
CA SER A 44 5.39 -2.80 9.14
C SER A 44 4.28 -3.68 9.72
N ASN A 45 4.49 -4.98 9.75
CA ASN A 45 3.54 -5.91 10.34
C ASN A 45 3.53 -5.80 11.87
N GLU A 46 2.38 -5.51 12.48
CA GLU A 46 2.26 -5.41 13.94
C GLU A 46 2.55 -6.75 14.66
N SER A 47 2.45 -7.89 13.96
CA SER A 47 2.68 -9.23 14.54
C SER A 47 4.13 -9.72 14.52
N ASN A 48 4.93 -9.24 13.56
CA ASN A 48 6.35 -9.56 13.41
C ASN A 48 7.10 -8.26 13.16
N SER A 49 7.74 -7.73 14.20
CA SER A 49 8.22 -6.34 14.29
C SER A 49 9.28 -5.90 13.27
N ASN A 50 9.65 -6.73 12.30
CA ASN A 50 10.66 -6.42 11.28
C ASN A 50 10.23 -6.71 9.84
N GLN A 51 9.00 -7.18 9.60
CA GLN A 51 8.57 -7.48 8.24
C GLN A 51 7.68 -6.36 7.67
N ILE A 52 8.17 -5.72 6.62
CA ILE A 52 7.41 -4.75 5.84
C ILE A 52 6.24 -5.48 5.19
N SER A 53 5.02 -5.06 5.50
CA SER A 53 3.79 -5.59 4.90
C SER A 53 3.36 -4.76 3.70
N VAL A 54 3.60 -3.44 3.73
CA VAL A 54 3.31 -2.54 2.61
C VAL A 54 4.51 -1.65 2.34
N TRP A 55 4.88 -1.55 1.07
CA TRP A 55 5.88 -0.62 0.59
C TRP A 55 5.30 0.17 -0.59
N SER A 56 5.03 1.45 -0.37
CA SER A 56 4.56 2.34 -1.43
C SER A 56 5.62 3.37 -1.76
N VAL A 57 5.86 3.57 -3.05
CA VAL A 57 6.81 4.53 -3.61
C VAL A 57 6.05 5.51 -4.49
N LEU A 58 6.17 6.79 -4.22
CA LEU A 58 5.61 7.86 -5.04
C LEU A 58 6.77 8.65 -5.65
N ASP A 59 6.70 8.90 -6.95
CA ASP A 59 7.65 9.77 -7.62
C ASP A 59 7.39 11.24 -7.22
N GLN A 60 8.44 11.91 -6.75
CA GLN A 60 8.30 13.29 -6.27
C GLN A 60 7.95 14.24 -7.42
N GLN A 61 8.54 14.05 -8.60
CA GLN A 61 8.40 14.97 -9.73
C GLN A 61 7.00 14.88 -10.33
N SER A 62 6.40 13.68 -10.36
CA SER A 62 5.03 13.48 -10.81
C SER A 62 4.00 14.04 -9.82
N PHE A 63 4.17 13.84 -8.50
CA PHE A 63 3.17 14.23 -7.51
C PHE A 63 3.24 15.70 -7.06
N PHE A 64 4.44 16.25 -6.88
CA PHE A 64 4.62 17.53 -6.21
C PHE A 64 5.04 18.63 -7.17
N LYS A 65 4.31 19.74 -7.15
CA LYS A 65 4.72 20.96 -7.86
C LYS A 65 5.85 21.68 -7.13
N ASP A 66 5.71 21.80 -5.81
CA ASP A 66 6.75 22.37 -4.94
C ASP A 66 7.20 21.27 -3.98
N TYR A 67 8.50 21.02 -3.89
CA TYR A 67 9.08 20.03 -2.97
C TYR A 67 10.41 20.55 -2.43
N ASP A 68 10.39 21.04 -1.19
CA ASP A 68 11.56 21.53 -0.48
C ASP A 68 11.83 20.61 0.71
N MET A 69 13.03 20.02 0.76
CA MET A 69 13.43 19.15 1.86
C MET A 69 14.89 19.37 2.24
N ILE A 70 15.14 19.43 3.54
CA ILE A 70 16.48 19.48 4.15
C ILE A 70 16.52 18.43 5.26
N GLY A 71 17.16 17.31 4.96
CA GLY A 71 17.53 16.28 5.92
C GLY A 71 18.66 16.73 6.84
N GLU A 72 18.87 16.01 7.93
CA GLU A 72 19.93 16.28 8.91
C GLU A 72 21.21 15.49 8.62
N THR A 73 21.10 14.45 7.80
CA THR A 73 22.20 13.54 7.42
C THR A 73 22.78 13.89 6.05
N GLU A 74 23.97 13.35 5.75
CA GLU A 74 24.60 13.46 4.42
C GLU A 74 23.74 12.89 3.29
N SER A 75 22.93 11.87 3.59
CA SER A 75 21.99 11.27 2.64
C SER A 75 20.78 12.15 2.32
N ASN A 76 20.62 13.27 3.04
CA ASN A 76 19.51 14.21 2.90
C ASN A 76 18.14 13.52 2.91
N GLU A 77 17.90 12.61 3.87
CA GLU A 77 16.62 11.92 4.04
C GLU A 77 15.96 12.30 5.36
N ILE A 78 14.64 12.17 5.42
CA ILE A 78 13.85 12.39 6.64
C ILE A 78 12.91 11.20 6.83
N LEU A 79 13.01 10.53 7.99
CA LEU A 79 12.12 9.43 8.35
C LEU A 79 11.34 9.76 9.63
N PHE A 80 10.03 9.59 9.58
CA PHE A 80 9.16 9.71 10.76
C PHE A 80 7.96 8.78 10.67
N SER A 81 7.48 8.35 11.84
CA SER A 81 6.25 7.59 12.00
C SER A 81 5.09 8.52 12.35
N LEU A 82 3.89 8.21 11.85
CA LEU A 82 2.66 8.93 12.19
C LEU A 82 1.44 8.00 12.26
N PRO A 83 0.40 8.35 13.03
CA PRO A 83 -0.86 7.62 13.05
C PRO A 83 -1.61 7.80 11.72
N ILE A 84 -1.76 6.72 10.96
CA ILE A 84 -2.32 6.78 9.60
C ILE A 84 -3.80 7.21 9.60
N ASP A 85 -4.55 6.89 10.66
CA ASP A 85 -5.96 7.28 10.80
C ASP A 85 -6.13 8.80 10.88
N MET A 86 -5.20 9.50 11.53
CA MET A 86 -5.20 10.96 11.58
C MET A 86 -4.88 11.56 10.22
N LEU A 87 -3.95 10.97 9.47
CA LEU A 87 -3.65 11.38 8.10
C LEU A 87 -4.85 11.16 7.18
N ALA A 88 -5.46 9.97 7.22
CA ALA A 88 -6.65 9.63 6.45
C ALA A 88 -7.82 10.58 6.75
N SER A 89 -8.04 10.91 8.02
CA SER A 89 -9.10 11.84 8.44
C SER A 89 -8.82 13.26 7.99
N SER A 90 -7.57 13.72 8.10
CA SER A 90 -7.14 15.06 7.65
C SER A 90 -7.31 15.24 6.14
N LEU A 91 -7.17 14.15 5.38
CA LEU A 91 -7.34 14.14 3.93
C LEU A 91 -8.77 13.83 3.48
N SER A 92 -9.73 13.65 4.39
CA SER A 92 -11.12 13.32 4.03
C SER A 92 -11.76 14.38 3.11
N SER A 93 -11.40 15.65 3.26
CA SER A 93 -11.80 16.74 2.37
C SER A 93 -11.19 16.64 0.96
N ALA A 94 -10.14 15.83 0.74
CA ALA A 94 -9.63 15.55 -0.60
C ALA A 94 -10.57 14.68 -1.45
N LYS A 95 -11.61 14.08 -0.86
CA LYS A 95 -12.72 13.48 -1.62
C LYS A 95 -13.57 14.53 -2.33
N GLN A 96 -13.59 15.76 -1.83
CA GLN A 96 -14.45 16.81 -2.33
C GLN A 96 -13.86 17.37 -3.63
N THR A 97 -14.70 17.58 -4.64
CA THR A 97 -14.29 18.06 -5.97
C THR A 97 -13.78 19.50 -5.98
N ASN A 98 -13.87 20.20 -4.85
CA ASN A 98 -13.47 21.59 -4.70
C ASN A 98 -12.06 21.75 -4.08
N LEU A 99 -11.31 20.68 -3.83
CA LEU A 99 -9.93 20.81 -3.36
C LEU A 99 -9.02 21.32 -4.47
N LYS A 100 -8.40 22.49 -4.24
CA LYS A 100 -7.46 23.12 -5.18
C LYS A 100 -6.01 22.76 -4.92
N THR A 101 -5.60 22.80 -3.66
CA THR A 101 -4.21 22.50 -3.31
C THR A 101 -4.12 21.76 -1.99
N LEU A 102 -3.18 20.82 -1.94
CA LEU A 102 -2.79 20.11 -0.74
C LEU A 102 -1.34 20.45 -0.44
N LYS A 103 -1.06 21.01 0.74
CA LYS A 103 0.30 21.28 1.20
C LYS A 103 0.60 20.47 2.44
N MET A 104 1.80 19.94 2.49
CA MET A 104 2.34 19.17 3.61
C MET A 104 3.57 19.90 4.13
N LYS A 105 3.65 20.14 5.43
CA LYS A 105 4.80 20.81 6.05
C LYS A 105 5.17 20.11 7.34
N LEU A 106 6.46 19.85 7.52
CA LEU A 106 6.97 19.42 8.82
C LEU A 106 7.17 20.67 9.67
N THR A 107 6.44 20.77 10.78
CA THR A 107 6.49 21.90 11.72
C THR A 107 6.85 21.41 13.11
N ASP A 108 7.46 22.29 13.90
CA ASP A 108 7.77 22.03 15.30
C ASP A 108 6.99 23.05 16.13
N LYS A 109 5.89 22.59 16.74
CA LYS A 109 4.97 23.41 17.54
C LYS A 109 5.20 23.13 19.02
N LEU A 110 4.31 22.35 19.64
CA LEU A 110 4.51 21.79 20.98
C LEU A 110 5.26 20.44 20.90
N SER A 111 5.10 19.75 19.78
CA SER A 111 5.78 18.54 19.37
C SER A 111 6.00 18.60 17.86
N PRO A 112 6.93 17.80 17.29
CA PRO A 112 7.06 17.69 15.85
C PRO A 112 5.76 17.17 15.25
N CYS A 113 5.24 17.89 14.26
CA CYS A 113 3.97 17.60 13.61
C CYS A 113 4.09 17.71 12.08
N LEU A 114 3.34 16.88 11.37
CA LEU A 114 3.05 17.05 9.96
C LEU A 114 1.78 17.89 9.83
N THR A 115 1.93 19.14 9.41
CA THR A 115 0.83 20.05 9.13
C THR A 115 0.34 19.84 7.70
N ILE A 116 -0.94 19.51 7.55
CA ILE A 116 -1.65 19.39 6.26
C ILE A 116 -2.50 20.63 6.08
N GLU A 117 -2.27 21.40 5.02
CA GLU A 117 -3.10 22.55 4.64
C GLU A 117 -3.85 22.23 3.34
N LEU A 118 -5.18 22.29 3.39
CA LEU A 118 -6.08 22.05 2.26
C LEU A 118 -6.77 23.36 1.87
N ASP A 119 -6.57 23.80 0.63
CA ASP A 119 -7.23 24.99 0.06
C ASP A 119 -8.45 24.55 -0.75
N LEU A 120 -9.64 24.83 -0.22
CA LEU A 120 -10.92 24.46 -0.81
C LEU A 120 -11.56 25.66 -1.52
N GLU A 121 -12.09 25.42 -2.72
CA GLU A 121 -12.90 26.39 -3.44
C GLU A 121 -14.30 26.46 -2.83
N SER A 122 -14.71 27.67 -2.44
CA SER A 122 -16.04 27.97 -1.94
C SER A 122 -16.85 28.69 -3.03
N GLN A 123 -18.14 28.36 -3.11
CA GLN A 123 -19.13 29.05 -3.96
C GLN A 123 -19.43 30.48 -3.48
N VAL A 124 -19.17 30.76 -2.20
CA VAL A 124 -19.26 32.10 -1.61
C VAL A 124 -17.83 32.61 -1.48
N SER A 125 -17.54 33.80 -1.98
CA SER A 125 -16.21 34.41 -2.30
C SER A 125 -15.06 34.37 -1.25
N SER A 126 -15.16 33.62 -0.16
CA SER A 126 -14.09 33.36 0.81
C SER A 126 -13.40 32.01 0.54
N LYS A 127 -12.07 32.01 0.43
CA LYS A 127 -11.28 30.76 0.41
C LYS A 127 -11.44 30.04 1.75
N GLN A 128 -11.76 28.75 1.72
CA GLN A 128 -11.80 27.93 2.92
C GLN A 128 -10.49 27.16 3.05
N LEU A 129 -9.69 27.52 4.05
CA LEU A 129 -8.44 26.84 4.38
C LEU A 129 -8.68 25.90 5.57
N CYS A 130 -8.47 24.60 5.36
CA CYS A 130 -8.49 23.61 6.43
C CYS A 130 -7.05 23.23 6.78
N THR A 131 -6.67 23.37 8.04
CA THR A 131 -5.34 23.02 8.54
C THR A 131 -5.46 21.94 9.61
N HIS A 132 -4.71 20.86 9.44
CA HIS A 132 -4.65 19.74 10.38
C HIS A 132 -3.20 19.53 10.82
N ASP A 133 -2.97 19.38 12.12
CA ASP A 133 -1.67 19.04 12.67
C ASP A 133 -1.68 17.59 13.15
N ILE A 134 -0.80 16.77 12.57
CA ILE A 134 -0.67 15.36 12.92
C ILE A 134 0.64 15.17 13.68
N PRO A 135 0.63 14.66 14.92
CA PRO A 135 1.86 14.42 15.66
C PRO A 135 2.71 13.35 14.95
N VAL A 136 4.03 13.57 14.90
CA VAL A 136 4.97 12.62 14.30
C VAL A 136 6.06 12.22 15.27
N SER A 137 6.54 10.99 15.13
CA SER A 137 7.70 10.47 15.86
C SER A 137 8.87 10.33 14.92
N VAL A 138 9.89 11.19 15.09
CA VAL A 138 11.10 11.19 14.26
C VAL A 138 11.90 9.91 14.49
N ILE A 139 12.30 9.24 13.41
CA ILE A 139 13.09 8.01 13.49
C ILE A 139 14.57 8.38 13.35
N LEU A 140 15.37 7.96 14.33
CA LEU A 140 16.80 8.27 14.37
C LEU A 140 17.59 7.46 13.32
N PRO A 141 18.68 8.02 12.75
CA PRO A 141 19.48 7.35 11.69
C PRO A 141 19.93 5.93 11.99
N LYS A 142 20.17 5.61 13.27
CA LYS A 142 20.53 4.27 13.74
C LYS A 142 19.47 3.20 13.43
N ASP A 143 18.20 3.58 13.35
CA ASP A 143 17.07 2.67 13.16
C ASP A 143 16.60 2.63 11.69
N TRP A 144 17.23 3.42 10.81
CA TRP A 144 16.85 3.50 9.39
C TRP A 144 17.08 2.19 8.62
N SER A 145 17.94 1.30 9.12
CA SER A 145 18.20 -0.01 8.50
C SER A 145 16.94 -0.89 8.41
N ALA A 146 15.98 -0.72 9.32
CA ALA A 146 14.72 -1.47 9.31
C ALA A 146 13.75 -1.02 8.20
N TYR A 147 13.96 0.17 7.64
CA TYR A 147 13.09 0.81 6.63
C TYR A 147 13.75 0.89 5.25
N LYS A 148 14.71 0.00 5.00
CA LYS A 148 15.30 -0.16 3.68
C LYS A 148 14.32 -0.82 2.74
N GLU A 149 14.51 -0.55 1.45
CA GLU A 149 13.72 -1.14 0.38
C GLU A 149 13.77 -2.68 0.48
N PRO A 150 12.61 -3.35 0.52
CA PRO A 150 12.59 -4.80 0.62
C PRO A 150 13.17 -5.41 -0.66
N THR A 151 14.07 -6.38 -0.51
CA THR A 151 14.55 -7.17 -1.65
C THR A 151 13.39 -8.05 -2.12
N ILE A 152 12.80 -7.69 -3.26
CA ILE A 152 11.71 -8.45 -3.86
C ILE A 152 12.30 -9.76 -4.41
N PRO A 153 11.94 -10.94 -3.87
CA PRO A 153 12.44 -12.21 -4.39
C PRO A 153 11.93 -12.46 -5.82
N ALA A 154 12.70 -13.20 -6.61
CA ALA A 154 12.26 -13.61 -7.95
C ALA A 154 10.95 -14.40 -7.86
N HIS A 155 9.92 -13.92 -8.53
CA HIS A 155 8.58 -14.51 -8.52
C HIS A 155 8.54 -15.77 -9.38
N ASN A 156 7.90 -16.84 -8.92
CA ASN A 156 7.70 -18.04 -9.74
C ASN A 156 6.71 -17.76 -10.87
N ILE A 157 5.62 -17.06 -10.55
CA ILE A 157 4.57 -16.70 -11.50
C ILE A 157 3.92 -15.38 -11.11
N SER A 158 3.55 -14.59 -12.12
CA SER A 158 2.86 -13.32 -11.99
C SER A 158 1.62 -13.32 -12.88
N VAL A 159 0.44 -13.10 -12.29
CA VAL A 159 -0.82 -13.00 -13.02
C VAL A 159 -1.54 -11.71 -12.69
N VAL A 160 -2.35 -11.22 -13.64
CA VAL A 160 -3.31 -10.15 -13.35
C VAL A 160 -4.41 -10.72 -12.46
N MET A 161 -4.62 -10.06 -11.33
CA MET A 161 -5.63 -10.47 -10.36
C MET A 161 -7.04 -10.29 -10.96
N PRO A 162 -7.97 -11.24 -10.72
CA PRO A 162 -9.38 -11.03 -11.02
C PRO A 162 -9.93 -9.80 -10.29
N SER A 163 -11.13 -9.35 -10.65
CA SER A 163 -11.79 -8.21 -9.98
C SER A 163 -11.71 -8.32 -8.45
N ILE A 164 -11.05 -7.35 -7.82
CA ILE A 164 -10.85 -7.30 -6.35
C ILE A 164 -12.16 -7.44 -5.60
N ARG A 165 -13.26 -6.92 -6.16
CA ARG A 165 -14.62 -7.02 -5.59
C ARG A 165 -15.11 -8.46 -5.50
N VAL A 166 -14.91 -9.22 -6.59
CA VAL A 166 -15.32 -10.62 -6.67
C VAL A 166 -14.47 -11.46 -5.73
N VAL A 167 -13.15 -11.26 -5.78
CA VAL A 167 -12.21 -11.97 -4.89
C VAL A 167 -12.54 -11.70 -3.43
N ARG A 168 -12.79 -10.44 -3.04
CA ARG A 168 -13.22 -10.09 -1.69
C ARG A 168 -14.48 -10.84 -1.26
N HIS A 169 -15.52 -10.81 -2.09
CA HIS A 169 -16.79 -11.46 -1.76
C HIS A 169 -16.63 -12.97 -1.49
N ILE A 170 -15.73 -13.62 -2.20
CA ILE A 170 -15.40 -15.04 -2.00
C ILE A 170 -14.58 -15.23 -0.72
N VAL A 171 -13.53 -14.43 -0.53
CA VAL A 171 -12.64 -14.51 0.64
C VAL A 171 -13.39 -14.24 1.94
N ASP A 172 -14.36 -13.31 1.94
CA ASP A 172 -15.19 -13.03 3.13
C ASP A 172 -16.07 -14.23 3.52
N LYS A 173 -16.55 -15.02 2.54
CA LYS A 173 -17.27 -16.27 2.82
C LYS A 173 -16.32 -17.35 3.33
N MET A 174 -15.16 -17.50 2.69
CA MET A 174 -14.13 -18.48 3.02
C MET A 174 -13.53 -18.26 4.41
N LYS A 175 -13.40 -17.00 4.85
CA LYS A 175 -12.94 -16.62 6.20
C LYS A 175 -13.79 -17.19 7.33
N ARG A 176 -15.04 -17.58 7.06
CA ARG A 176 -15.91 -18.28 8.03
C ARG A 176 -15.62 -19.79 8.13
N ILE A 177 -14.96 -20.36 7.13
CA ILE A 177 -14.66 -21.80 7.04
C ILE A 177 -13.34 -22.11 7.73
N GLY A 178 -12.31 -21.30 7.49
CA GLY A 178 -10.99 -21.49 8.06
C GLY A 178 -10.15 -20.21 8.07
N PRO A 179 -9.09 -20.15 8.90
CA PRO A 179 -8.20 -18.99 9.01
C PRO A 179 -7.07 -18.98 7.97
N ARG A 180 -6.81 -20.11 7.29
CA ARG A 180 -5.75 -20.28 6.30
C ARG A 180 -6.34 -20.26 4.89
N LEU A 181 -5.73 -19.48 3.99
CA LEU A 181 -6.10 -19.40 2.58
C LEU A 181 -4.95 -19.93 1.73
N ILE A 182 -5.23 -20.95 0.92
CA ILE A 182 -4.31 -21.49 -0.08
C ILE A 182 -4.52 -20.68 -1.36
N VAL A 183 -3.48 -20.00 -1.83
CA VAL A 183 -3.48 -19.28 -3.10
C VAL A 183 -2.59 -20.06 -4.06
N SER A 184 -3.16 -20.54 -5.16
CA SER A 184 -2.42 -21.23 -6.22
C SER A 184 -2.55 -20.51 -7.55
N LEU A 185 -1.46 -20.46 -8.30
CA LEU A 185 -1.38 -19.90 -9.64
C LEU A 185 -0.81 -20.96 -10.59
N ASP A 186 -1.39 -21.06 -11.77
CA ASP A 186 -0.97 -21.97 -12.83
C ASP A 186 -0.52 -21.20 -14.07
N SER A 187 0.49 -21.75 -14.74
CA SER A 187 1.00 -21.38 -16.06
C SER A 187 -0.06 -21.29 -17.18
N SER A 188 -1.27 -21.81 -16.95
CA SER A 188 -2.42 -21.68 -17.86
C SER A 188 -3.26 -20.41 -17.65
N GLY A 189 -2.90 -19.54 -16.69
CA GLY A 189 -3.68 -18.35 -16.35
C GLY A 189 -4.88 -18.70 -15.45
N LYS A 190 -4.74 -19.75 -14.65
CA LYS A 190 -5.72 -20.17 -13.66
C LYS A 190 -5.24 -19.81 -12.26
N MET A 191 -6.10 -19.12 -11.50
CA MET A 191 -5.88 -18.83 -10.08
C MET A 191 -6.90 -19.61 -9.25
N VAL A 192 -6.43 -20.31 -8.23
CA VAL A 192 -7.27 -21.07 -7.30
C VAL A 192 -7.12 -20.51 -5.90
N LEU A 193 -8.25 -20.18 -5.28
CA LEU A 193 -8.36 -19.81 -3.87
C LEU A 193 -9.02 -20.96 -3.13
N GLY A 194 -8.29 -21.57 -2.19
CA GLY A 194 -8.75 -22.73 -1.44
C GLY A 194 -8.75 -22.47 0.06
N VAL A 195 -9.79 -22.93 0.76
CA VAL A 195 -9.80 -23.03 2.22
C VAL A 195 -10.19 -24.44 2.60
N SER A 196 -9.39 -25.05 3.46
CA SER A 196 -9.64 -26.38 4.01
C SER A 196 -9.74 -26.32 5.53
N ASN A 197 -10.72 -27.04 6.07
CA ASN A 197 -10.88 -27.30 7.49
C ASN A 197 -11.42 -28.73 7.68
N LEU A 198 -11.49 -29.23 8.92
CA LEU A 198 -11.89 -30.61 9.24
C LEU A 198 -13.26 -31.02 8.67
N SER A 199 -14.17 -30.06 8.46
CA SER A 199 -15.54 -30.33 8.02
C SER A 199 -15.78 -30.08 6.53
N ALA A 200 -14.99 -29.24 5.87
CA ALA A 200 -15.21 -28.85 4.47
C ALA A 200 -13.94 -28.29 3.84
N THR A 201 -13.77 -28.60 2.54
CA THR A 201 -12.79 -27.94 1.67
C THR A 201 -13.55 -27.22 0.57
N VAL A 202 -13.24 -25.95 0.37
CA VAL A 202 -13.88 -25.09 -0.64
C VAL A 202 -12.79 -24.46 -1.49
N ASP A 203 -12.86 -24.74 -2.78
CA ASP A 203 -11.97 -24.16 -3.78
C ASP A 203 -12.78 -23.29 -4.75
N THR A 204 -12.23 -22.13 -5.09
CA THR A 204 -12.78 -21.24 -6.11
C THR A 204 -11.77 -21.03 -7.22
N HIS A 205 -12.20 -21.29 -8.45
CA HIS A 205 -11.33 -21.30 -9.62
C HIS A 205 -11.63 -20.06 -10.48
N PHE A 206 -10.61 -19.26 -10.73
CA PHE A 206 -10.61 -18.19 -11.72
C PHE A 206 -9.81 -18.66 -12.92
N ILE A 207 -10.40 -18.56 -14.11
CA ILE A 207 -9.81 -19.03 -15.37
C ILE A 207 -9.71 -17.88 -16.37
N GLY A 208 -8.75 -17.95 -17.28
CA GLY A 208 -8.56 -16.95 -18.33
C GLY A 208 -7.92 -15.64 -17.84
N LEU A 209 -7.05 -15.72 -16.82
CA LEU A 209 -6.28 -14.58 -16.34
C LEU A 209 -5.06 -14.33 -17.22
N GLU A 210 -4.71 -13.06 -17.40
CA GLU A 210 -3.52 -12.64 -18.14
C GLU A 210 -2.26 -12.95 -17.32
N ILE A 211 -1.30 -13.64 -17.94
CA ILE A 211 -0.02 -13.98 -17.33
C ILE A 211 0.99 -12.92 -17.73
N VAL A 212 1.60 -12.28 -16.74
CA VAL A 212 2.59 -11.23 -16.97
C VAL A 212 3.99 -11.82 -17.09
N SER A 213 4.33 -12.78 -16.23
CA SER A 213 5.62 -13.45 -16.28
C SER A 213 5.59 -14.81 -15.60
N VAL A 214 6.37 -15.75 -16.13
CA VAL A 214 6.63 -17.07 -15.54
C VAL A 214 8.14 -17.25 -15.51
N HIS A 215 8.69 -17.52 -14.34
CA HIS A 215 10.09 -17.91 -14.20
C HIS A 215 10.16 -19.43 -14.20
N ASN A 216 10.98 -19.99 -15.10
CA ASN A 216 11.06 -21.41 -15.50
C ASN A 216 9.96 -21.88 -16.48
N LEU A 217 10.22 -21.67 -17.77
CA LEU A 217 9.44 -22.16 -18.92
C LEU A 217 9.67 -23.66 -19.22
N THR A 218 10.42 -24.38 -18.37
CA THR A 218 10.92 -25.71 -18.70
C THR A 218 9.95 -26.85 -18.42
N ASP A 219 8.94 -26.68 -17.57
CA ASP A 219 7.97 -27.73 -17.26
C ASP A 219 6.53 -27.28 -17.56
N LYS A 220 5.86 -28.10 -18.39
CA LYS A 220 4.43 -28.01 -18.64
C LYS A 220 3.71 -28.34 -17.33
N GLU A 221 2.82 -27.43 -16.89
CA GLU A 221 1.95 -27.56 -15.69
C GLU A 221 2.58 -27.25 -14.32
N ASN A 222 3.43 -26.23 -14.23
CA ASN A 222 3.87 -25.74 -12.91
C ASN A 222 2.76 -24.93 -12.22
N LYS A 223 2.11 -25.58 -11.25
CA LYS A 223 1.21 -24.95 -10.28
C LYS A 223 2.05 -24.50 -9.07
N TYR A 224 2.13 -23.19 -8.85
CA TYR A 224 2.79 -22.62 -7.68
C TYR A 224 1.74 -22.24 -6.62
N SER A 225 1.98 -22.61 -5.37
CA SER A 225 1.05 -22.32 -4.28
C SER A 225 1.71 -21.80 -3.02
N THR A 226 0.98 -20.97 -2.28
CA THR A 226 1.38 -20.45 -0.98
C THR A 226 0.17 -20.37 -0.05
N VAL A 227 0.39 -20.56 1.26
CA VAL A 227 -0.66 -20.51 2.28
C VAL A 227 -0.51 -19.22 3.06
N VAL A 228 -1.56 -18.40 3.13
CA VAL A 228 -1.53 -17.09 3.79
C VAL A 228 -2.65 -16.94 4.82
N ASP A 229 -2.49 -15.96 5.72
CA ASP A 229 -3.55 -15.58 6.67
C ASP A 229 -4.71 -14.92 5.91
N ILE A 230 -5.89 -15.56 5.94
CA ILE A 230 -7.06 -15.06 5.22
C ILE A 230 -7.55 -13.70 5.74
N LYS A 231 -7.31 -13.38 7.01
CA LYS A 231 -7.70 -12.09 7.60
C LYS A 231 -6.81 -10.99 7.05
N LYS A 232 -5.50 -11.21 6.96
CA LYS A 232 -4.56 -10.24 6.38
C LYS A 232 -4.85 -10.04 4.89
N PHE A 233 -5.09 -11.12 4.13
CA PHE A 233 -5.49 -10.99 2.73
C PHE A 233 -6.85 -10.27 2.57
N SER A 234 -7.85 -10.60 3.39
CA SER A 234 -9.14 -9.88 3.40
C SER A 234 -8.98 -8.39 3.72
N GLN A 235 -8.07 -8.00 4.62
CA GLN A 235 -7.77 -6.58 4.89
C GLN A 235 -7.26 -5.86 3.64
N PHE A 236 -6.36 -6.47 2.87
CA PHE A 236 -5.91 -5.94 1.58
C PHE A 236 -7.04 -5.85 0.55
N LEU A 237 -7.93 -6.83 0.49
CA LEU A 237 -9.06 -6.80 -0.44
C LEU A 237 -10.10 -5.72 -0.12
N ASN A 238 -10.09 -5.19 1.11
CA ASN A 238 -10.97 -4.09 1.52
C ASN A 238 -10.55 -2.72 0.95
N CYS A 239 -9.53 -2.66 0.09
CA CYS A 239 -9.09 -1.47 -0.63
C CYS A 239 -10.04 -1.01 -1.76
N GLU A 240 -11.28 -1.54 -1.83
CA GLU A 240 -12.29 -1.34 -2.87
C GLU A 240 -12.59 0.11 -3.29
N THR A 241 -12.24 1.11 -2.48
CA THR A 241 -12.53 2.53 -2.75
C THR A 241 -11.88 3.08 -4.02
N LEU A 242 -11.14 2.26 -4.76
CA LEU A 242 -10.25 2.63 -5.84
C LEU A 242 -10.60 1.90 -7.13
N ASN A 243 -10.70 2.67 -8.22
CA ASN A 243 -10.60 2.13 -9.57
C ASN A 243 -9.12 1.83 -9.84
N LEU A 244 -8.55 0.83 -9.15
CA LEU A 244 -7.19 0.36 -9.42
C LEU A 244 -7.18 -0.22 -10.83
N SER A 245 -6.27 0.26 -11.68
CA SER A 245 -6.24 -0.09 -13.09
C SER A 245 -5.97 -1.58 -13.26
N LYS A 246 -4.91 -2.07 -12.60
CA LYS A 246 -4.47 -3.48 -12.61
C LYS A 246 -3.75 -3.81 -11.32
N ILE A 247 -4.10 -4.94 -10.71
CA ILE A 247 -3.36 -5.52 -9.57
C ILE A 247 -2.65 -6.76 -10.09
N LEU A 248 -1.34 -6.83 -9.89
CA LEU A 248 -0.55 -8.01 -10.18
C LEU A 248 -0.43 -8.86 -8.93
N CYS A 249 -0.59 -10.17 -9.10
CA CYS A 249 -0.46 -11.15 -8.05
C CYS A 249 0.72 -12.06 -8.38
N HIS A 250 1.70 -12.06 -7.49
CA HIS A 250 2.93 -12.81 -7.59
C HIS A 250 2.97 -13.86 -6.48
N VAL A 251 3.25 -15.10 -6.84
CA VAL A 251 3.43 -16.19 -5.88
C VAL A 251 4.89 -16.62 -5.90
N VAL A 252 5.47 -16.68 -4.70
CA VAL A 252 6.71 -17.41 -4.42
C VAL A 252 6.32 -18.67 -3.67
N GLU A 253 6.62 -19.83 -4.25
CA GLU A 253 6.18 -21.14 -3.75
C GLU A 253 6.54 -21.32 -2.27
N GLY A 254 5.52 -21.65 -1.45
CA GLY A 254 5.66 -21.85 -0.01
C GLY A 254 6.00 -20.61 0.83
N MET A 255 6.50 -19.52 0.23
CA MET A 255 7.15 -18.45 0.98
C MET A 255 6.37 -17.15 1.06
N LEU A 256 5.77 -16.69 -0.05
CA LEU A 256 5.28 -15.30 -0.13
C LEU A 256 4.18 -15.15 -1.19
N LEU A 257 3.12 -14.46 -0.81
CA LEU A 257 2.18 -13.83 -1.73
C LEU A 257 2.51 -12.33 -1.81
N HIS A 258 2.88 -11.87 -3.00
CA HIS A 258 3.18 -10.47 -3.26
C HIS A 258 2.14 -9.90 -4.22
N CYS A 259 1.44 -8.84 -3.83
CA CYS A 259 0.55 -8.11 -4.73
C CYS A 259 1.16 -6.75 -5.05
N SER A 260 1.33 -6.42 -6.32
CA SER A 260 1.80 -5.10 -6.75
C SER A 260 0.71 -4.34 -7.50
N ILE A 261 0.75 -3.02 -7.36
CA ILE A 261 -0.04 -2.06 -8.13
C ILE A 261 0.97 -1.08 -8.70
N GLU A 262 1.01 -0.99 -10.02
CA GLU A 262 1.94 -0.15 -10.75
C GLU A 262 1.13 0.83 -11.59
N GLU A 263 1.25 2.11 -11.24
CA GLU A 263 0.74 3.24 -12.02
C GLU A 263 1.93 4.14 -12.37
N ASP A 264 1.78 5.05 -13.34
CA ASP A 264 2.89 5.87 -13.83
C ASP A 264 3.52 6.73 -12.72
N GLU A 265 2.73 7.19 -11.75
CA GLU A 265 3.22 8.08 -10.70
C GLU A 265 3.60 7.35 -9.40
N TYR A 266 3.06 6.15 -9.15
CA TYR A 266 3.30 5.42 -7.90
C TYR A 266 3.29 3.91 -8.08
N VAL A 267 4.02 3.25 -7.16
CA VAL A 267 4.00 1.80 -7.02
C VAL A 267 3.59 1.45 -5.60
N LEU A 268 2.75 0.44 -5.43
CA LEU A 268 2.36 -0.11 -4.14
C LEU A 268 2.59 -1.62 -4.13
N HIS A 269 3.47 -2.06 -3.25
CA HIS A 269 3.73 -3.47 -2.98
C HIS A 269 3.11 -3.90 -1.66
N TYR A 270 2.42 -5.02 -1.69
CA TYR A 270 1.85 -5.67 -0.52
C TYR A 270 2.41 -7.08 -0.37
N PHE A 271 2.98 -7.37 0.79
CA PHE A 271 3.67 -8.62 1.09
C PHE A 271 2.94 -9.40 2.17
N LEU A 272 2.60 -10.64 1.86
CA LEU A 272 2.00 -11.62 2.77
C LEU A 272 2.87 -12.87 2.84
N SER A 273 3.51 -13.06 3.99
CA SER A 273 4.31 -14.26 4.25
C SER A 273 3.46 -15.52 4.21
N GLY A 274 4.05 -16.56 3.64
CA GLY A 274 3.59 -17.93 3.76
C GLY A 274 3.53 -18.33 5.23
N ILE A 275 2.52 -19.14 5.56
CA ILE A 275 2.40 -19.82 6.85
C ILE A 275 2.80 -21.28 6.57
N ASP A 276 3.93 -21.71 7.13
CA ASP A 276 4.30 -23.13 7.16
C ASP A 276 3.37 -23.90 8.11
N ASP A 277 3.18 -25.19 7.83
CA ASP A 277 2.19 -26.04 8.51
C ASP A 277 2.38 -26.19 10.02
#